data_AF-A0A954N5C2-F1
#
_entry.id   AF-A0A954N5C2-F1
#
_cell.length_a   1.000
_cell.length_b   1.000
_cell.length_c   1.000
_cell.angle_alpha   90.00
_cell.angle_beta   90.00
_cell.angle_gamma   90.00
#
_symmetry.space_group_name_H-M   'P 1'
#
loop_
_entity.id
_entity.type
_entity.pdbx_description
1 polymer ?
#
loop_
_entity_poly.entity_id
_entity_poly.type
_entity_poly.pdbx_seq_one_letter_code
_entity_poly.pdbx_strand_id
1 'polypeptide(L)'
;KLTHSGSADARNLIRRVYFDLIGLPPSPEAVEAFVANPGDEAYAAIVDQLLASPQYGERWAQHWLDVVRYGESGGFERNEPRLNSWPYRDWVIRALNDDMPYDQFVRKQLCGDLLQPDIEGASAAGFLVAGVHNTVVGSSERMRKLARQDELEELASTVGQTFLGLTVSCARCHAHKFDPVSSKEYYQFISALDGVNHGDREFLIPEAMAKLPEMKQEIDRFEKERLKLLTSARESIDGKKASVETSPNRPVVQPISSWNFDQDMRDQIGNLHGEAVGEAKLDNGALVVDGKGAYVRTTALETPLEEKTLEAWILLDNLDQQGGGVISVETNEGGNFDAIVYGEQEKRRWMAGSDSFSRTKSFMGAEENEADKVPVHVAITYTKEGLQTGYRNGVAYGQSYQTGRHVFKPGKSHVAFGIRHLPAGGNRMLVGRILRANLYDRALTAEEVAASAAKGEPGYIPEQDLVASMRQQDQTRYQTLKENLAQLREDFQETEKNGKRK
;
A
#
# COMPACT_ATOMS: atom_id res chain seq x y z
N LYS A 1 -52.11 -43.04 16.56
CA LYS A 1 -52.28 -41.60 16.22
C LYS A 1 -51.91 -40.81 17.46
N LEU A 2 -50.92 -39.93 17.37
CA LEU A 2 -50.64 -38.96 18.44
C LEU A 2 -51.69 -37.85 18.37
N THR A 3 -52.21 -37.45 19.52
CA THR A 3 -53.08 -36.27 19.66
C THR A 3 -52.26 -35.10 20.19
N HIS A 4 -52.63 -33.87 19.84
CA HIS A 4 -51.99 -32.68 20.41
C HIS A 4 -52.13 -32.68 21.93
N SER A 5 -51.09 -32.21 22.63
CA SER A 5 -51.20 -31.91 24.05
C SER A 5 -52.22 -30.80 24.27
N GLY A 6 -52.94 -30.83 25.39
CA GLY A 6 -53.75 -29.69 25.82
C GLY A 6 -52.91 -28.45 26.08
N SER A 7 -53.54 -27.28 26.09
CA SER A 7 -52.89 -26.01 26.42
C SER A 7 -52.27 -26.05 27.81
N ALA A 8 -51.08 -25.44 27.95
CA ALA A 8 -50.44 -25.29 29.25
C ALA A 8 -51.23 -24.32 30.14
N ASP A 9 -51.19 -24.52 31.46
CA ASP A 9 -51.69 -23.51 32.39
C ASP A 9 -50.88 -22.21 32.30
N ALA A 10 -51.46 -21.10 32.78
CA ALA A 10 -50.88 -19.76 32.65
C ALA A 10 -49.44 -19.66 33.19
N ARG A 11 -49.15 -20.30 34.33
CA ARG A 11 -47.80 -20.27 34.94
C ARG A 11 -46.79 -21.02 34.07
N ASN A 12 -47.17 -22.18 33.53
CA ASN A 12 -46.31 -22.92 32.61
C ASN A 12 -46.15 -22.20 31.27
N LEU A 13 -47.21 -21.55 30.77
CA LEU A 13 -47.21 -20.83 29.51
C LEU A 13 -46.22 -19.64 29.53
N ILE A 14 -46.28 -18.78 30.55
CA ILE A 14 -45.34 -17.66 30.68
C ILE A 14 -43.90 -18.15 30.88
N ARG A 15 -43.67 -19.23 31.62
CA ARG A 15 -42.33 -19.78 31.79
C ARG A 15 -41.75 -20.30 30.48
N ARG A 16 -42.55 -21.01 29.68
CA ARG A 16 -42.11 -21.54 28.37
C ARG A 16 -41.74 -20.44 27.41
N VAL A 17 -42.61 -19.44 27.22
CA VAL A 17 -42.34 -18.36 26.25
C VAL A 17 -41.09 -17.56 26.60
N TYR A 18 -40.81 -17.34 27.89
CA TYR A 18 -39.58 -16.68 28.35
C TYR A 18 -38.33 -17.53 28.05
N PHE A 19 -38.34 -18.83 28.36
CA PHE A 19 -37.21 -19.71 28.01
C PHE A 19 -37.03 -19.90 26.51
N ASP A 20 -38.12 -19.96 25.76
CA ASP A 20 -38.09 -20.17 24.32
C ASP A 20 -37.52 -18.92 23.61
N LEU A 21 -38.01 -17.73 23.95
CA LEU A 21 -37.63 -16.50 23.25
C LEU A 21 -36.31 -15.90 23.73
N ILE A 22 -36.06 -15.88 25.04
CA ILE A 22 -34.87 -15.19 25.60
C ILE A 22 -33.97 -16.10 26.45
N GLY A 23 -34.32 -17.38 26.65
CA GLY A 23 -33.49 -18.33 27.39
C GLY A 23 -33.44 -18.13 28.91
N LEU A 24 -34.17 -17.15 29.45
CA LEU A 24 -34.17 -16.78 30.86
C LEU A 24 -35.55 -16.99 31.48
N PRO A 25 -35.67 -17.29 32.79
CA PRO A 25 -36.97 -17.38 33.45
C PRO A 25 -37.64 -15.99 33.59
N PRO A 26 -38.98 -15.92 33.64
CA PRO A 26 -39.69 -14.69 33.99
C PRO A 26 -39.42 -14.29 35.46
N SER A 27 -39.51 -13.00 35.77
CA SER A 27 -39.49 -12.53 37.17
C SER A 27 -40.75 -13.01 37.91
N PRO A 28 -40.70 -13.13 39.25
CA PRO A 28 -41.88 -13.47 40.04
C PRO A 28 -43.08 -12.54 39.77
N GLU A 29 -42.82 -11.24 39.64
CA GLU A 29 -43.83 -10.21 39.41
C GLU A 29 -44.49 -10.37 38.03
N ALA A 30 -43.70 -10.69 36.99
CA ALA A 30 -44.24 -10.96 35.66
C ALA A 30 -45.14 -12.20 35.65
N VAL A 31 -44.77 -13.24 36.40
CA VAL A 31 -45.60 -14.45 36.56
C VAL A 31 -46.90 -14.11 37.29
N GLU A 32 -46.84 -13.38 38.39
CA GLU A 32 -48.03 -13.00 39.16
C GLU A 32 -48.99 -12.14 38.32
N ALA A 33 -48.46 -11.15 37.59
CA ALA A 33 -49.26 -10.29 36.72
C ALA A 33 -50.01 -11.07 35.63
N PHE A 34 -49.33 -12.00 34.94
CA PHE A 34 -49.98 -12.79 33.89
C PHE A 34 -50.97 -13.82 34.44
N VAL A 35 -50.64 -14.49 35.55
CA VAL A 35 -51.51 -15.49 36.18
C VAL A 35 -52.78 -14.86 36.75
N ALA A 36 -52.72 -13.60 37.19
CA ALA A 36 -53.89 -12.89 37.72
C ALA A 36 -54.97 -12.63 36.65
N ASN A 37 -54.57 -12.46 35.39
CA ASN A 37 -55.50 -12.24 34.27
C ASN A 37 -54.96 -12.82 32.95
N PRO A 38 -54.97 -14.15 32.79
CA PRO A 38 -54.46 -14.78 31.58
C PRO A 38 -55.43 -14.57 30.42
N GLY A 39 -54.92 -14.10 29.28
CA GLY A 39 -55.69 -13.92 28.06
C GLY A 39 -54.77 -13.74 26.86
N ASP A 40 -55.34 -13.92 25.66
CA ASP A 40 -54.58 -13.90 24.41
C ASP A 40 -53.87 -12.54 24.19
N GLU A 41 -54.53 -11.43 24.52
CA GLU A 41 -53.93 -10.08 24.44
C GLU A 41 -52.75 -9.91 25.41
N ALA A 42 -52.88 -10.40 26.65
CA ALA A 42 -51.80 -10.33 27.64
C ALA A 42 -50.61 -11.21 27.23
N TYR A 43 -50.88 -12.38 26.62
CA TYR A 43 -49.84 -13.25 26.10
C TYR A 43 -49.12 -12.63 24.90
N ALA A 44 -49.87 -12.05 23.94
CA ALA A 44 -49.30 -11.35 22.79
C ALA A 44 -48.40 -10.18 23.22
N ALA A 45 -48.83 -9.38 24.20
CA ALA A 45 -48.03 -8.29 24.73
C ALA A 45 -46.70 -8.77 25.37
N ILE A 46 -46.72 -9.91 26.08
CA ILE A 46 -45.50 -10.54 26.61
C ILE A 46 -44.60 -10.99 25.46
N VAL A 47 -45.15 -11.64 24.43
CA VAL A 47 -44.38 -12.08 23.26
C VAL A 47 -43.72 -10.88 22.58
N ASP A 48 -44.45 -9.81 22.30
CA ASP A 48 -43.93 -8.59 21.67
C ASP A 48 -42.81 -7.97 22.51
N GLN A 49 -42.99 -7.90 23.84
CA GLN A 49 -41.97 -7.41 24.75
C GLN A 49 -40.68 -8.26 24.70
N LEU A 50 -40.83 -9.59 24.66
CA LEU A 50 -39.70 -10.52 24.63
C LEU A 50 -38.96 -10.48 23.28
N LEU A 51 -39.69 -10.39 22.17
CA LEU A 51 -39.12 -10.24 20.82
C LEU A 51 -38.34 -8.93 20.68
N ALA A 52 -38.78 -7.85 21.33
CA ALA A 52 -38.06 -6.57 21.36
C ALA A 52 -36.87 -6.55 22.33
N SER A 53 -36.65 -7.62 23.11
CA SER A 53 -35.58 -7.68 24.10
C SER A 53 -34.24 -8.04 23.46
N PRO A 54 -33.11 -7.39 23.79
CA PRO A 54 -31.81 -7.72 23.20
C PRO A 54 -31.37 -9.18 23.45
N GLN A 55 -31.86 -9.82 24.51
CA GLN A 55 -31.64 -11.23 24.83
C GLN A 55 -32.29 -12.18 23.82
N TYR A 56 -33.27 -11.73 23.02
CA TYR A 56 -33.85 -12.52 21.95
C TYR A 56 -32.79 -12.90 20.92
N GLY A 57 -32.04 -11.92 20.42
CA GLY A 57 -30.93 -12.15 19.50
C GLY A 57 -29.83 -13.00 20.11
N GLU A 58 -29.50 -12.82 21.39
CA GLU A 58 -28.53 -13.68 22.10
C GLU A 58 -28.99 -15.15 22.14
N ARG A 59 -30.27 -15.39 22.44
CA ARG A 59 -30.86 -16.73 22.51
C ARG A 59 -30.92 -17.38 21.13
N TRP A 60 -31.44 -16.69 20.13
CA TRP A 60 -31.61 -17.24 18.79
C TRP A 60 -30.29 -17.36 18.02
N ALA A 61 -29.32 -16.49 18.30
CA ALA A 61 -27.99 -16.63 17.73
C ALA A 61 -27.34 -17.96 18.16
N GLN A 62 -27.56 -18.46 19.38
CA GLN A 62 -27.02 -19.77 19.78
C GLN A 62 -27.49 -20.88 18.83
N HIS A 63 -28.78 -20.91 18.51
CA HIS A 63 -29.33 -21.87 17.55
C HIS A 63 -28.74 -21.71 16.16
N TRP A 64 -28.55 -20.48 15.69
CA TRP A 64 -27.89 -20.22 14.41
C TRP A 64 -26.41 -20.66 14.42
N LEU A 65 -25.69 -20.35 15.49
CA LEU A 65 -24.27 -20.66 15.64
C LEU A 65 -24.02 -22.18 15.70
N ASP A 66 -24.96 -22.95 16.23
CA ASP A 66 -24.95 -24.41 16.14
C ASP A 66 -25.07 -24.89 14.69
N VAL A 67 -26.02 -24.33 13.91
CA VAL A 67 -26.24 -24.67 12.50
C VAL A 67 -25.00 -24.41 11.65
N VAL A 68 -24.35 -23.26 11.87
CA VAL A 68 -23.17 -22.86 11.10
C VAL A 68 -21.87 -23.42 11.67
N ARG A 69 -21.96 -24.25 12.72
CA ARG A 69 -20.84 -24.98 13.34
C ARG A 69 -19.77 -24.04 13.90
N TYR A 70 -20.20 -22.90 14.44
CA TYR A 70 -19.32 -21.90 15.01
C TYR A 70 -18.50 -22.49 16.16
N GLY A 71 -17.19 -22.32 16.09
CA GLY A 71 -16.26 -22.67 17.16
C GLY A 71 -15.24 -21.57 17.40
N GLU A 72 -14.95 -21.32 18.67
CA GLU A 72 -13.87 -20.40 19.09
C GLU A 72 -12.49 -21.07 19.06
N SER A 73 -12.35 -22.18 18.33
CA SER A 73 -11.10 -22.92 18.13
C SER A 73 -11.06 -23.62 16.76
N GLY A 74 -9.90 -24.16 16.39
CA GLY A 74 -9.68 -24.85 15.11
C GLY A 74 -10.63 -26.03 14.84
N GLY A 75 -11.08 -26.73 15.89
CA GLY A 75 -12.02 -27.85 15.80
C GLY A 75 -11.43 -29.10 15.14
N PHE A 76 -10.10 -29.15 14.95
CA PHE A 76 -9.39 -30.25 14.28
C PHE A 76 -8.23 -30.78 15.16
N GLU A 77 -7.32 -31.57 14.58
CA GLU A 77 -6.18 -32.19 15.27
C GLU A 77 -5.36 -31.21 16.12
N ARG A 78 -5.01 -30.04 15.57
CA ARG A 78 -4.47 -28.90 16.33
C ARG A 78 -5.61 -27.95 16.65
N ASN A 79 -6.12 -28.06 17.87
CA ASN A 79 -7.27 -27.28 18.32
C ASN A 79 -6.86 -25.97 19.00
N GLU A 80 -6.21 -25.08 18.26
CA GLU A 80 -5.81 -23.75 18.75
C GLU A 80 -7.02 -22.80 18.84
N PRO A 81 -7.04 -21.85 19.80
CA PRO A 81 -8.13 -20.88 19.93
C PRO A 81 -8.16 -19.89 18.76
N ARG A 82 -9.38 -19.50 18.33
CA ARG A 82 -9.65 -18.44 17.35
C ARG A 82 -10.05 -17.16 18.06
N LEU A 83 -9.06 -16.32 18.36
CA LEU A 83 -9.23 -15.12 19.20
C LEU A 83 -10.10 -14.02 18.56
N ASN A 84 -10.36 -14.10 17.25
CA ASN A 84 -11.11 -13.14 16.45
C ASN A 84 -12.40 -13.74 15.82
N SER A 85 -12.93 -14.82 16.39
CA SER A 85 -14.20 -15.43 15.92
C SER A 85 -15.45 -14.67 16.39
N TRP A 86 -15.35 -13.99 17.53
CA TRP A 86 -16.46 -13.27 18.18
C TRP A 86 -17.16 -12.17 17.35
N PRO A 87 -16.54 -11.46 16.38
CA PRO A 87 -17.24 -10.45 15.59
C PRO A 87 -18.39 -11.05 14.76
N TYR A 88 -18.23 -12.28 14.25
CA TYR A 88 -19.31 -12.97 13.54
C TYR A 88 -20.47 -13.33 14.47
N ARG A 89 -20.18 -13.84 15.67
CA ARG A 89 -21.20 -14.11 16.70
C ARG A 89 -22.00 -12.84 17.01
N ASP A 90 -21.29 -11.74 17.29
CA ASP A 90 -21.93 -10.48 17.65
C ASP A 90 -22.71 -9.88 16.46
N TRP A 91 -22.23 -10.07 15.24
CA TRP A 91 -22.96 -9.70 14.03
C TRP A 91 -24.28 -10.47 13.88
N VAL A 92 -24.29 -11.79 14.12
CA VAL A 92 -25.52 -12.61 14.08
C VAL A 92 -26.52 -12.13 15.13
N ILE A 93 -26.07 -11.86 16.36
CA ILE A 93 -26.93 -11.34 17.44
C ILE A 93 -27.58 -10.02 17.02
N ARG A 94 -26.80 -9.09 16.46
CA ARG A 94 -27.32 -7.81 15.96
C ARG A 94 -28.31 -8.02 14.82
N ALA A 95 -27.98 -8.84 13.82
CA ALA A 95 -28.85 -9.09 12.68
C ALA A 95 -30.22 -9.67 13.08
N LEU A 96 -30.28 -10.52 14.11
CA LEU A 96 -31.52 -11.06 14.64
C LEU A 96 -32.33 -10.00 15.42
N ASN A 97 -31.66 -9.19 16.25
CA ASN A 97 -32.32 -8.12 17.01
C ASN A 97 -32.82 -6.97 16.11
N ASP A 98 -32.13 -6.71 15.00
CA ASP A 98 -32.49 -5.69 14.02
C ASP A 98 -33.59 -6.17 13.04
N ASP A 99 -34.11 -7.39 13.23
CA ASP A 99 -35.08 -8.05 12.34
C ASP A 99 -34.65 -8.01 10.87
N MET A 100 -33.37 -8.36 10.62
CA MET A 100 -32.79 -8.30 9.28
C MET A 100 -33.55 -9.22 8.33
N PRO A 101 -33.99 -8.72 7.15
CA PRO A 101 -34.64 -9.56 6.16
C PRO A 101 -33.78 -10.77 5.79
N TYR A 102 -34.39 -11.95 5.75
CA TYR A 102 -33.67 -13.21 5.57
C TYR A 102 -32.79 -13.23 4.31
N ASP A 103 -33.24 -12.65 3.20
CA ASP A 103 -32.45 -12.56 1.97
C ASP A 103 -31.16 -11.74 2.15
N GLN A 104 -31.20 -10.67 2.96
CA GLN A 104 -30.03 -9.88 3.31
C GLN A 104 -29.12 -10.62 4.28
N PHE A 105 -29.70 -11.33 5.27
CA PHE A 105 -28.97 -12.13 6.23
C PHE A 105 -28.16 -13.25 5.55
N VAL A 106 -28.77 -13.94 4.57
CA VAL A 106 -28.08 -14.94 3.75
C VAL A 106 -27.01 -14.28 2.88
N ARG A 107 -27.35 -13.21 2.16
CA ARG A 107 -26.43 -12.57 1.21
C ARG A 107 -25.18 -12.02 1.90
N LYS A 108 -25.34 -11.35 3.05
CA LYS A 108 -24.21 -10.81 3.82
C LYS A 108 -23.29 -11.91 4.36
N GLN A 109 -23.82 -13.09 4.69
CA GLN A 109 -22.97 -14.21 5.12
C GLN A 109 -22.18 -14.87 3.98
N LEU A 110 -22.71 -14.83 2.75
CA LEU A 110 -22.02 -15.42 1.58
C LEU A 110 -21.01 -14.47 0.91
N CYS A 111 -21.24 -13.16 0.95
CA CYS A 111 -20.38 -12.19 0.26
C CYS A 111 -20.36 -10.80 0.91
N GLY A 112 -20.57 -10.72 2.22
CA GLY A 112 -20.62 -9.46 2.96
C GLY A 112 -19.38 -8.60 2.78
N ASP A 113 -18.20 -9.22 2.76
CA ASP A 113 -16.91 -8.56 2.55
C ASP A 113 -16.73 -7.99 1.14
N LEU A 114 -17.41 -8.56 0.14
CA LEU A 114 -17.45 -8.02 -1.22
C LEU A 114 -18.47 -6.89 -1.37
N LEU A 115 -19.61 -6.98 -0.67
CA LEU A 115 -20.67 -5.97 -0.72
C LEU A 115 -20.33 -4.73 0.10
N GLN A 116 -19.64 -4.94 1.22
CA GLN A 116 -19.30 -3.92 2.19
C GLN A 116 -17.89 -4.25 2.71
N PRO A 117 -16.82 -3.73 2.08
CA PRO A 117 -15.43 -4.09 2.39
C PRO A 117 -14.93 -3.39 3.67
N ASP A 118 -15.65 -3.57 4.77
CA ASP A 118 -15.35 -3.08 6.11
C ASP A 118 -15.52 -4.20 7.16
N ILE A 119 -15.38 -3.83 8.43
CA ILE A 119 -15.48 -4.78 9.54
C ILE A 119 -16.86 -5.44 9.64
N GLU A 120 -17.95 -4.76 9.28
CA GLU A 120 -19.29 -5.32 9.38
C GLU A 120 -19.53 -6.35 8.27
N GLY A 121 -19.14 -6.04 7.03
CA GLY A 121 -19.24 -7.00 5.93
C GLY A 121 -18.34 -8.21 6.12
N ALA A 122 -17.13 -8.01 6.64
CA ALA A 122 -16.21 -9.09 6.97
C ALA A 122 -16.71 -9.94 8.15
N SER A 123 -17.28 -9.31 9.19
CA SER A 123 -17.88 -10.02 10.32
C SER A 123 -18.99 -10.94 9.83
N ALA A 124 -19.87 -10.47 8.94
CA ALA A 124 -20.93 -11.28 8.34
C ALA A 124 -20.37 -12.48 7.55
N ALA A 125 -19.37 -12.25 6.72
CA ALA A 125 -18.71 -13.29 5.92
C ALA A 125 -17.95 -14.34 6.76
N GLY A 126 -17.78 -14.08 8.07
CA GLY A 126 -17.24 -15.05 9.03
C GLY A 126 -17.95 -16.41 9.03
N PHE A 127 -19.21 -16.46 8.56
CA PHE A 127 -19.94 -17.70 8.28
C PHE A 127 -19.10 -18.72 7.48
N LEU A 128 -18.41 -18.28 6.44
CA LEU A 128 -17.66 -19.16 5.54
C LEU A 128 -16.46 -19.81 6.25
N VAL A 129 -15.98 -19.24 7.35
CA VAL A 129 -14.81 -19.73 8.08
C VAL A 129 -15.14 -20.11 9.53
N ALA A 130 -16.44 -20.24 9.85
CA ALA A 130 -16.91 -20.54 11.21
C ALA A 130 -16.63 -22.01 11.61
N GLY A 131 -16.67 -22.93 10.64
CA GLY A 131 -16.50 -24.36 10.82
C GLY A 131 -15.06 -24.82 11.05
N VAL A 132 -14.82 -26.13 10.97
CA VAL A 132 -13.52 -26.77 11.24
C VAL A 132 -12.40 -26.24 10.32
N HIS A 133 -11.21 -26.01 10.87
CA HIS A 133 -10.03 -25.57 10.13
C HIS A 133 -8.84 -26.50 10.39
N ASN A 134 -8.37 -27.16 9.32
CA ASN A 134 -7.21 -28.04 9.38
C ASN A 134 -5.91 -27.27 9.16
N THR A 135 -5.14 -27.05 10.23
CA THR A 135 -3.81 -26.43 10.19
C THR A 135 -2.66 -27.44 10.01
N VAL A 136 -2.94 -28.75 10.05
CA VAL A 136 -1.97 -29.84 9.90
C VAL A 136 -1.91 -30.27 8.44
N VAL A 137 -1.37 -29.38 7.59
CA VAL A 137 -1.24 -29.65 6.15
C VAL A 137 0.14 -30.19 5.83
N GLY A 138 0.20 -31.35 5.18
CA GLY A 138 1.45 -31.98 4.77
C GLY A 138 2.26 -31.14 3.76
N SER A 139 3.58 -31.35 3.71
CA SER A 139 4.50 -30.56 2.88
C SER A 139 4.45 -30.88 1.38
N SER A 140 4.01 -32.08 1.00
CA SER A 140 3.89 -32.49 -0.40
C SER A 140 2.74 -31.77 -1.12
N GLU A 141 2.92 -31.50 -2.41
CA GLU A 141 1.89 -30.89 -3.25
C GLU A 141 0.58 -31.67 -3.24
N ARG A 142 0.65 -33.01 -3.30
CA ARG A 142 -0.53 -33.88 -3.24
C ARG A 142 -1.31 -33.69 -1.93
N MET A 143 -0.61 -33.62 -0.80
CA MET A 143 -1.25 -33.43 0.51
C MET A 143 -1.93 -32.05 0.60
N ARG A 144 -1.28 -30.99 0.10
CA ARG A 144 -1.88 -29.64 0.06
C ARG A 144 -3.13 -29.61 -0.81
N LYS A 145 -3.11 -30.24 -1.98
CA LYS A 145 -4.27 -30.33 -2.88
C LYS A 145 -5.43 -31.10 -2.24
N LEU A 146 -5.16 -32.21 -1.56
CA LEU A 146 -6.19 -32.97 -0.84
C LEU A 146 -6.80 -32.13 0.29
N ALA A 147 -5.97 -31.52 1.14
CA ALA A 147 -6.45 -30.68 2.24
C ALA A 147 -7.33 -29.52 1.73
N ARG A 148 -6.94 -28.87 0.63
CA ARG A 148 -7.76 -27.82 0.01
C ARG A 148 -9.10 -28.35 -0.51
N GLN A 149 -9.12 -29.53 -1.13
CA GLN A 149 -10.37 -30.12 -1.62
C GLN A 149 -11.31 -30.52 -0.49
N ASP A 150 -10.78 -30.95 0.65
CA ASP A 150 -11.60 -31.25 1.83
C ASP A 150 -12.14 -29.97 2.48
N GLU A 151 -11.36 -28.88 2.53
CA GLU A 151 -11.85 -27.57 2.97
C GLU A 151 -13.00 -27.04 2.09
N LEU A 152 -12.87 -27.17 0.77
CA LEU A 152 -13.93 -26.77 -0.17
C LEU A 152 -15.19 -27.63 -0.06
N GLU A 153 -15.03 -28.91 0.26
CA GLU A 153 -16.17 -29.79 0.51
C GLU A 153 -16.89 -29.40 1.80
N GLU A 154 -16.15 -29.09 2.87
CA GLU A 154 -16.71 -28.59 4.12
C GLU A 154 -17.51 -27.30 3.92
N LEU A 155 -16.96 -26.36 3.14
CA LEU A 155 -17.64 -25.12 2.75
C LEU A 155 -18.95 -25.39 2.01
N ALA A 156 -18.88 -26.18 0.94
CA ALA A 156 -20.03 -26.52 0.11
C ALA A 156 -21.12 -27.25 0.92
N SER A 157 -20.72 -28.15 1.82
CA SER A 157 -21.60 -28.85 2.73
C SER A 157 -22.35 -27.87 3.64
N THR A 158 -21.65 -26.97 4.32
CA THR A 158 -22.33 -25.99 5.21
C THR A 158 -23.22 -25.01 4.46
N VAL A 159 -22.79 -24.48 3.32
CA VAL A 159 -23.65 -23.58 2.51
C VAL A 159 -24.91 -24.31 2.05
N GLY A 160 -24.75 -25.52 1.51
CA GLY A 160 -25.85 -26.33 0.99
C GLY A 160 -26.84 -26.75 2.08
N GLN A 161 -26.34 -27.21 3.23
CA GLN A 161 -27.20 -27.64 4.33
C GLN A 161 -27.88 -26.45 5.02
N THR A 162 -27.16 -25.34 5.25
CA THR A 162 -27.68 -24.18 6.01
C THR A 162 -28.75 -23.43 5.22
N PHE A 163 -28.52 -23.16 3.94
CA PHE A 163 -29.40 -22.27 3.16
C PHE A 163 -30.31 -23.01 2.19
N LEU A 164 -29.90 -24.18 1.69
CA LEU A 164 -30.70 -24.95 0.72
C LEU A 164 -31.41 -26.13 1.38
N GLY A 165 -30.99 -26.55 2.58
CA GLY A 165 -31.47 -27.78 3.23
C GLY A 165 -31.06 -29.04 2.45
N LEU A 166 -30.01 -28.99 1.64
CA LEU A 166 -29.57 -30.07 0.75
C LEU A 166 -28.22 -30.64 1.16
N THR A 167 -28.09 -31.97 1.10
CA THR A 167 -26.83 -32.68 1.34
C THR A 167 -25.98 -32.78 0.08
N VAL A 168 -25.48 -31.64 -0.41
CA VAL A 168 -24.76 -31.59 -1.71
C VAL A 168 -23.48 -32.43 -1.75
N SER A 169 -22.85 -32.77 -0.62
CA SER A 169 -21.59 -33.53 -0.57
C SER A 169 -21.64 -34.90 -1.25
N CYS A 170 -22.79 -35.59 -1.30
CA CYS A 170 -22.87 -36.86 -2.04
C CYS A 170 -22.60 -36.68 -3.54
N ALA A 171 -22.86 -35.48 -4.07
CA ALA A 171 -22.63 -35.15 -5.46
C ALA A 171 -21.13 -35.10 -5.85
N ARG A 172 -20.22 -35.12 -4.86
CA ARG A 172 -18.75 -35.12 -5.06
C ARG A 172 -18.29 -36.24 -5.97
N CYS A 173 -18.81 -37.45 -5.78
CA CYS A 173 -18.32 -38.65 -6.49
C CYS A 173 -19.28 -39.16 -7.56
N HIS A 174 -20.58 -38.91 -7.41
CA HIS A 174 -21.64 -39.36 -8.34
C HIS A 174 -22.82 -38.39 -8.26
N ALA A 175 -23.78 -38.41 -9.19
CA ALA A 175 -24.98 -37.58 -9.04
C ALA A 175 -25.72 -37.91 -7.73
N HIS A 176 -26.25 -36.91 -7.05
CA HIS A 176 -26.89 -37.07 -5.75
C HIS A 176 -28.05 -38.09 -5.82
N LYS A 177 -28.23 -38.89 -4.77
CA LYS A 177 -29.11 -40.06 -4.79
C LYS A 177 -30.60 -39.71 -4.87
N PHE A 178 -31.01 -38.62 -4.23
CA PHE A 178 -32.42 -38.23 -4.08
C PHE A 178 -32.70 -36.85 -4.71
N ASP A 179 -31.86 -35.87 -4.42
CA ASP A 179 -31.94 -34.53 -5.02
C ASP A 179 -31.35 -34.44 -6.44
N PRO A 180 -31.88 -33.54 -7.30
CA PRO A 180 -31.43 -33.35 -8.68
C PRO A 180 -30.13 -32.53 -8.76
N VAL A 181 -29.07 -33.01 -8.10
CA VAL A 181 -27.74 -32.38 -8.13
C VAL A 181 -26.77 -33.31 -8.83
N SER A 182 -26.34 -32.95 -10.03
CA SER A 182 -25.31 -33.70 -10.75
C SER A 182 -23.93 -33.45 -10.16
N SER A 183 -23.00 -34.39 -10.38
CA SER A 183 -21.59 -34.19 -9.98
C SER A 183 -20.97 -32.97 -10.67
N LYS A 184 -21.38 -32.66 -11.91
CA LYS A 184 -20.94 -31.46 -12.61
C LYS A 184 -21.38 -30.18 -11.88
N GLU A 185 -22.65 -30.10 -11.48
CA GLU A 185 -23.19 -28.93 -10.75
C GLU A 185 -22.53 -28.77 -9.38
N TYR A 186 -22.20 -29.87 -8.70
CA TYR A 186 -21.42 -29.83 -7.46
C TYR A 186 -20.07 -29.14 -7.64
N TYR A 187 -19.31 -29.50 -8.68
CA TYR A 187 -18.01 -28.86 -8.94
C TYR A 187 -18.15 -27.42 -9.44
N GLN A 188 -19.23 -27.08 -10.16
CA GLN A 188 -19.55 -25.69 -10.50
C GLN A 188 -19.86 -24.87 -9.24
N PHE A 189 -20.61 -25.44 -8.29
CA PHE A 189 -20.90 -24.81 -7.01
C PHE A 189 -19.63 -24.57 -6.19
N ILE A 190 -18.75 -25.57 -6.07
CA ILE A 190 -17.45 -25.42 -5.41
C ILE A 190 -16.60 -24.33 -6.07
N SER A 191 -16.62 -24.22 -7.40
CA SER A 191 -15.79 -23.21 -8.08
C SER A 191 -16.14 -21.77 -7.67
N ALA A 192 -17.38 -21.52 -7.24
CA ALA A 192 -17.78 -20.22 -6.69
C ALA A 192 -17.21 -19.95 -5.29
N LEU A 193 -16.85 -20.99 -4.54
CA LEU A 193 -16.30 -20.93 -3.19
C LEU A 193 -14.77 -21.05 -3.15
N ASP A 194 -14.12 -21.37 -4.28
CA ASP A 194 -12.67 -21.61 -4.35
C ASP A 194 -11.79 -20.41 -3.99
N GLY A 195 -12.36 -19.20 -3.95
CA GLY A 195 -11.67 -18.00 -3.48
C GLY A 195 -11.55 -17.89 -1.94
N VAL A 196 -12.33 -18.67 -1.19
CA VAL A 196 -12.41 -18.55 0.28
C VAL A 196 -11.18 -19.19 0.93
N ASN A 197 -10.50 -18.45 1.80
CA ASN A 197 -9.37 -18.95 2.59
C ASN A 197 -9.51 -18.48 4.03
N HIS A 198 -9.08 -19.31 4.97
CA HIS A 198 -8.95 -18.93 6.38
C HIS A 198 -7.79 -17.96 6.57
N GLY A 199 -7.99 -16.93 7.40
CA GLY A 199 -6.95 -15.98 7.76
C GLY A 199 -7.49 -14.81 8.59
N ASP A 200 -6.59 -14.09 9.23
CA ASP A 200 -6.92 -12.84 9.93
C ASP A 200 -7.01 -11.69 8.92
N ARG A 201 -7.94 -10.76 9.14
CA ARG A 201 -8.01 -9.51 8.39
C ARG A 201 -7.94 -8.35 9.38
N GLU A 202 -7.06 -7.40 9.09
CA GLU A 202 -6.95 -6.19 9.90
C GLU A 202 -7.86 -5.10 9.35
N PHE A 203 -8.79 -4.62 10.17
CA PHE A 203 -9.64 -3.48 9.87
C PHE A 203 -9.33 -2.33 10.81
N LEU A 204 -9.49 -1.11 10.30
CA LEU A 204 -9.51 0.07 11.15
C LEU A 204 -10.86 0.14 11.87
N ILE A 205 -10.83 0.38 13.18
CA ILE A 205 -12.04 0.66 13.96
C ILE A 205 -12.70 1.98 13.47
N PRO A 206 -14.03 2.12 13.60
CA PRO A 206 -14.75 3.29 13.11
C PRO A 206 -14.16 4.63 13.58
N GLU A 207 -13.66 4.71 14.82
CA GLU A 207 -13.04 5.91 15.37
C GLU A 207 -11.76 6.29 14.62
N ALA A 208 -10.93 5.31 14.26
CA ALA A 208 -9.70 5.54 13.49
C ALA A 208 -10.03 5.87 12.03
N MET A 209 -11.03 5.21 11.44
CA MET A 209 -11.52 5.53 10.10
C MET A 209 -12.03 6.97 9.98
N ALA A 210 -12.64 7.50 11.04
CA ALA A 210 -13.11 8.89 11.07
C ALA A 210 -11.97 9.91 11.24
N LYS A 211 -10.98 9.62 12.10
CA LYS A 211 -9.90 10.57 12.44
C LYS A 211 -8.80 10.68 11.39
N LEU A 212 -8.38 9.55 10.80
CA LEU A 212 -7.23 9.55 9.88
C LEU A 212 -7.40 10.48 8.67
N PRO A 213 -8.58 10.57 8.01
CA PRO A 213 -8.80 11.51 6.92
C PRO A 213 -8.65 12.99 7.35
N GLU A 214 -9.15 13.35 8.53
CA GLU A 214 -9.04 14.72 9.07
C GLU A 214 -7.56 15.07 9.33
N MET A 215 -6.84 14.17 10.00
CA MET A 215 -5.40 14.35 10.27
C MET A 215 -4.59 14.45 8.97
N LYS A 216 -4.94 13.66 7.96
CA LYS A 216 -4.29 13.72 6.64
C LYS A 216 -4.51 15.07 5.96
N GLN A 217 -5.73 15.61 6.00
CA GLN A 217 -6.03 16.95 5.47
C GLN A 217 -5.23 18.04 6.20
N GLU A 218 -5.07 17.92 7.51
CA GLU A 218 -4.27 18.87 8.28
C GLU A 218 -2.77 18.79 7.97
N ILE A 219 -2.22 17.57 7.80
CA ILE A 219 -0.85 17.36 7.33
C ILE A 219 -0.65 18.05 5.98
N ASP A 220 -1.55 17.81 5.02
CA ASP A 220 -1.43 18.38 3.67
C ASP A 220 -1.54 19.92 3.69
N ARG A 221 -2.41 20.46 4.55
CA ARG A 221 -2.52 21.92 4.78
C ARG A 221 -1.21 22.49 5.32
N PHE A 222 -0.63 21.90 6.36
CA PHE A 222 0.62 22.39 6.96
C PHE A 222 1.81 22.22 6.01
N GLU A 223 1.86 21.14 5.23
CA GLU A 223 2.88 20.98 4.18
C GLU A 223 2.80 22.08 3.13
N LYS A 224 1.58 22.42 2.68
CA LYS A 224 1.36 23.50 1.71
C LYS A 224 1.78 24.86 2.24
N GLU A 225 1.49 25.14 3.52
CA GLU A 225 1.94 26.38 4.17
C GLU A 225 3.45 26.43 4.32
N ARG A 226 4.08 25.32 4.73
CA ARG A 226 5.54 25.19 4.84
C ARG A 226 6.20 25.45 3.49
N LEU A 227 5.72 24.81 2.43
CA LEU A 227 6.25 24.96 1.07
C LEU A 227 6.10 26.39 0.56
N LYS A 228 4.98 27.06 0.87
CA LYS A 228 4.77 28.46 0.49
C LYS A 228 5.83 29.38 1.12
N LEU A 229 6.16 29.19 2.40
CA LEU A 229 7.21 29.97 3.08
C LEU A 229 8.57 29.75 2.42
N LEU A 230 8.92 28.49 2.15
CA LEU A 230 10.20 28.13 1.51
C LEU A 230 10.31 28.66 0.09
N THR A 231 9.22 28.63 -0.67
CA THR A 231 9.16 29.19 -2.04
C THR A 231 9.38 30.71 -2.03
N SER A 232 8.70 31.45 -1.13
CA SER A 232 8.88 32.90 -1.03
C SER A 232 10.28 33.30 -0.55
N ALA A 233 10.90 32.51 0.33
CA ALA A 233 12.28 32.71 0.75
C ALA A 233 13.24 32.52 -0.43
N ARG A 234 13.01 31.49 -1.24
CA ARG A 234 13.79 31.19 -2.43
C ARG A 234 13.73 32.31 -3.47
N GLU A 235 12.53 32.77 -3.83
CA GLU A 235 12.34 33.91 -4.74
C GLU A 235 13.10 35.17 -4.27
N SER A 236 13.18 35.37 -2.95
CA SER A 236 13.90 36.50 -2.35
C SER A 236 15.42 36.37 -2.44
N ILE A 237 15.96 35.15 -2.45
CA ILE A 237 17.40 34.88 -2.62
C ILE A 237 17.78 34.93 -4.10
N ASP A 238 16.99 34.31 -4.98
CA ASP A 238 17.24 34.28 -6.42
C ASP A 238 17.20 35.69 -7.03
N GLY A 239 16.28 36.55 -6.56
CA GLY A 239 16.23 37.96 -6.93
C GLY A 239 17.47 38.78 -6.52
N LYS A 240 18.25 38.32 -5.53
CA LYS A 240 19.52 38.94 -5.12
C LYS A 240 20.73 38.38 -5.88
N LYS A 241 20.70 37.09 -6.27
CA LYS A 241 21.77 36.46 -7.07
C LYS A 241 21.82 36.98 -8.51
N ALA A 242 20.69 37.31 -9.12
CA ALA A 242 20.63 37.82 -10.49
C ALA A 242 21.40 39.14 -10.73
N SER A 243 21.79 39.87 -9.67
CA SER A 243 22.60 41.10 -9.76
C SER A 243 24.12 40.89 -9.71
N VAL A 244 24.60 39.67 -9.50
CA VAL A 244 26.03 39.37 -9.33
C VAL A 244 26.38 38.12 -10.13
N GLU A 245 26.65 38.25 -11.43
CA GLU A 245 27.62 37.42 -12.17
C GLU A 245 27.61 37.72 -13.68
N THR A 246 28.62 38.43 -14.17
CA THR A 246 29.11 38.28 -15.55
C THR A 246 30.64 38.22 -15.51
N SER A 247 31.20 37.03 -15.71
CA SER A 247 32.62 36.85 -16.00
C SER A 247 32.77 36.12 -17.34
N PRO A 248 33.34 36.75 -18.39
CA PRO A 248 33.33 36.24 -19.75
C PRO A 248 34.65 35.53 -20.09
N ASN A 249 34.86 34.26 -19.70
CA ASN A 249 35.81 33.37 -20.39
C ASN A 249 35.79 31.91 -19.92
N ARG A 250 34.63 31.24 -19.94
CA ARG A 250 34.58 29.77 -19.73
C ARG A 250 33.95 29.10 -20.95
N PRO A 251 34.44 27.93 -21.40
CA PRO A 251 33.85 27.19 -22.50
C PRO A 251 32.35 26.98 -22.23
N VAL A 252 31.53 27.31 -23.23
CA VAL A 252 30.08 27.13 -23.16
C VAL A 252 29.80 25.70 -23.60
N VAL A 253 29.66 24.81 -22.63
CA VAL A 253 29.19 23.44 -22.85
C VAL A 253 27.66 23.49 -22.82
N GLN A 254 27.00 23.13 -23.92
CA GLN A 254 25.53 23.09 -23.99
C GLN A 254 25.05 21.64 -24.00
N PRO A 255 24.18 21.24 -23.06
CA PRO A 255 23.51 19.95 -23.12
C PRO A 255 22.42 19.95 -24.19
N ILE A 256 22.06 18.76 -24.66
CA ILE A 256 20.90 18.57 -25.54
C ILE A 256 19.58 18.60 -24.77
N SER A 257 19.63 18.30 -23.47
CA SER A 257 18.50 18.36 -22.54
C SER A 257 18.96 18.76 -21.13
N SER A 258 18.15 19.56 -20.44
CA SER A 258 18.44 20.02 -19.08
C SER A 258 17.16 20.12 -18.25
N TRP A 259 17.20 19.57 -17.04
CA TRP A 259 16.10 19.63 -16.07
C TRP A 259 16.61 20.30 -14.80
N ASN A 260 16.00 21.42 -14.39
CA ASN A 260 16.34 22.14 -13.17
C ASN A 260 15.42 21.83 -11.99
N PHE A 261 14.28 21.16 -12.22
CA PHE A 261 13.32 20.74 -11.20
C PHE A 261 12.79 21.86 -10.28
N ASP A 262 12.92 23.12 -10.71
CA ASP A 262 12.57 24.30 -9.91
C ASP A 262 11.06 24.48 -9.79
N GLN A 263 10.37 24.35 -10.92
CA GLN A 263 8.92 24.61 -11.03
C GLN A 263 8.17 23.46 -11.70
N ASP A 264 8.83 22.73 -12.60
CA ASP A 264 8.26 21.59 -13.31
C ASP A 264 9.33 20.51 -13.58
N MET A 265 8.91 19.42 -14.23
CA MET A 265 9.79 18.31 -14.63
C MET A 265 10.12 18.39 -16.13
N ARG A 266 10.01 19.57 -16.76
CA ARG A 266 10.20 19.73 -18.19
C ARG A 266 11.66 19.95 -18.52
N ASP A 267 12.09 19.33 -19.62
CA ASP A 267 13.33 19.71 -20.31
C ASP A 267 13.26 21.19 -20.74
N GLN A 268 14.27 21.96 -20.33
CA GLN A 268 14.39 23.40 -20.55
C GLN A 268 15.06 23.73 -21.90
N ILE A 269 15.66 22.73 -22.56
CA ILE A 269 16.41 22.92 -23.81
C ILE A 269 15.75 22.13 -24.94
N GLY A 270 15.52 20.83 -24.71
CA GLY A 270 14.94 19.92 -25.69
C GLY A 270 13.47 19.60 -25.39
N ASN A 271 13.02 18.48 -25.96
CA ASN A 271 11.64 17.99 -25.86
C ASN A 271 11.48 16.79 -24.91
N LEU A 272 12.52 16.43 -24.15
CA LEU A 272 12.52 15.28 -23.24
C LEU A 272 11.80 15.60 -21.92
N HIS A 273 10.56 16.06 -22.00
CA HIS A 273 9.78 16.43 -20.82
C HIS A 273 9.50 15.21 -19.94
N GLY A 274 9.70 15.37 -18.63
CA GLY A 274 9.47 14.34 -17.63
C GLY A 274 8.02 14.25 -17.18
N GLU A 275 7.59 13.03 -16.90
CA GLU A 275 6.33 12.67 -16.28
C GLU A 275 6.61 11.94 -14.96
N ALA A 276 5.98 12.39 -13.88
CA ALA A 276 6.10 11.76 -12.57
C ALA A 276 5.39 10.40 -12.54
N VAL A 277 6.04 9.41 -11.93
CA VAL A 277 5.46 8.09 -11.65
C VAL A 277 5.59 7.80 -10.15
N GLY A 278 4.53 7.26 -9.56
CA GLY A 278 4.45 7.05 -8.11
C GLY A 278 4.36 8.38 -7.35
N GLU A 279 5.02 8.46 -6.20
CA GLU A 279 5.01 9.64 -5.31
C GLU A 279 6.11 10.67 -5.65
N ALA A 280 6.64 10.64 -6.88
CA ALA A 280 7.64 11.60 -7.33
C ALA A 280 7.07 13.01 -7.34
N LYS A 281 7.76 13.94 -6.67
CA LYS A 281 7.28 15.32 -6.51
C LYS A 281 8.41 16.32 -6.50
N LEU A 282 8.06 17.58 -6.75
CA LEU A 282 8.99 18.70 -6.59
C LEU A 282 8.88 19.26 -5.17
N ASP A 283 10.01 19.49 -4.52
CA ASP A 283 10.09 20.13 -3.21
C ASP A 283 11.34 21.02 -3.16
N ASN A 284 11.14 22.33 -2.94
CA ASN A 284 12.21 23.34 -2.89
C ASN A 284 13.17 23.30 -4.08
N GLY A 285 12.60 23.18 -5.29
CA GLY A 285 13.30 23.07 -6.57
C GLY A 285 14.32 21.94 -6.63
N ALA A 286 13.88 20.77 -6.18
CA ALA A 286 14.49 19.50 -6.46
C ALA A 286 13.40 18.47 -6.67
N LEU A 287 13.67 17.48 -7.51
CA LEU A 287 12.88 16.27 -7.64
C LEU A 287 13.15 15.34 -6.45
N VAL A 288 12.14 15.07 -5.64
CA VAL A 288 12.18 14.14 -4.51
C VAL A 288 11.76 12.74 -4.94
N VAL A 289 12.58 11.76 -4.61
CA VAL A 289 12.36 10.33 -4.87
C VAL A 289 12.58 9.50 -3.60
N ASP A 290 11.76 8.48 -3.41
CA ASP A 290 11.49 7.87 -2.10
C ASP A 290 12.12 6.48 -1.88
N GLY A 291 12.84 5.96 -2.88
CA GLY A 291 13.41 4.61 -2.87
C GLY A 291 12.41 3.46 -2.93
N LYS A 292 11.11 3.72 -3.13
CA LYS A 292 10.07 2.67 -3.18
C LYS A 292 9.47 2.55 -4.57
N GLY A 293 9.05 3.67 -5.14
CA GLY A 293 8.34 3.72 -6.42
C GLY A 293 8.25 5.09 -7.06
N ALA A 294 8.74 6.14 -6.41
CA ALA A 294 8.79 7.48 -6.98
C ALA A 294 9.96 7.61 -7.97
N TYR A 295 9.64 7.90 -9.24
CA TYR A 295 10.63 8.24 -10.27
C TYR A 295 10.01 9.15 -11.33
N VAL A 296 10.84 9.71 -12.21
CA VAL A 296 10.38 10.48 -13.37
C VAL A 296 10.84 9.81 -14.64
N ARG A 297 9.97 9.76 -15.64
CA ARG A 297 10.25 9.20 -16.97
C ARG A 297 10.02 10.25 -18.04
N THR A 298 10.95 10.42 -18.97
CA THR A 298 10.77 11.37 -20.07
C THR A 298 10.01 10.78 -21.25
N THR A 299 9.62 11.65 -22.19
CA THR A 299 9.33 11.24 -23.57
C THR A 299 10.54 10.51 -24.20
N ALA A 300 10.29 9.80 -25.30
CA ALA A 300 11.32 9.02 -25.98
C ALA A 300 12.35 9.91 -26.69
N LEU A 301 13.59 9.43 -26.79
CA LEU A 301 14.65 10.06 -27.56
C LEU A 301 14.22 10.23 -29.03
N GLU A 302 14.52 11.39 -29.60
CA GLU A 302 14.28 11.71 -31.01
C GLU A 302 15.48 11.35 -31.90
N THR A 303 16.69 11.35 -31.33
CA THR A 303 17.96 11.05 -32.01
C THR A 303 18.67 9.86 -31.36
N PRO A 304 19.47 9.09 -32.13
CA PRO A 304 20.23 7.99 -31.57
C PRO A 304 21.31 8.51 -30.63
N LEU A 305 21.54 7.80 -29.53
CA LEU A 305 22.55 8.15 -28.54
C LEU A 305 23.56 7.01 -28.40
N GLU A 306 24.74 7.19 -28.99
CA GLU A 306 25.85 6.23 -28.94
C GLU A 306 26.96 6.68 -27.98
N GLU A 307 27.25 7.98 -28.04
CA GLU A 307 28.20 8.69 -27.20
C GLU A 307 27.40 9.65 -26.33
N LYS A 308 27.78 9.82 -25.06
CA LYS A 308 27.00 10.68 -24.15
C LYS A 308 27.75 11.07 -22.90
N THR A 309 27.23 12.10 -22.24
CA THR A 309 27.54 12.40 -20.85
C THR A 309 26.23 12.48 -20.07
N LEU A 310 26.16 11.70 -18.99
CA LEU A 310 25.12 11.84 -17.98
C LEU A 310 25.67 12.70 -16.87
N GLU A 311 24.93 13.71 -16.42
CA GLU A 311 25.40 14.65 -15.41
C GLU A 311 24.23 15.03 -14.49
N ALA A 312 24.47 15.08 -13.18
CA ALA A 312 23.47 15.45 -12.20
C ALA A 312 24.06 16.13 -10.96
N TRP A 313 23.24 16.98 -10.34
CA TRP A 313 23.45 17.52 -9.00
C TRP A 313 22.43 16.86 -8.07
N ILE A 314 22.91 16.21 -7.02
CA ILE A 314 22.12 15.31 -6.17
C ILE A 314 22.40 15.61 -4.69
N LEU A 315 21.37 15.54 -3.86
CA LEU A 315 21.46 15.45 -2.40
C LEU A 315 20.72 14.16 -1.99
N LEU A 316 21.45 13.16 -1.53
CA LEU A 316 20.88 11.92 -1.02
C LEU A 316 20.24 12.16 0.35
N ASP A 317 19.20 11.40 0.70
CA ASP A 317 18.63 11.49 2.05
C ASP A 317 19.46 10.68 3.07
N ASN A 318 20.21 9.68 2.59
CA ASN A 318 21.15 8.89 3.37
C ASN A 318 22.21 8.23 2.47
N LEU A 319 23.36 7.90 3.05
CA LEU A 319 24.46 7.22 2.33
C LEU A 319 24.32 5.69 2.30
N ASP A 320 23.43 5.12 3.12
CA ASP A 320 23.26 3.66 3.31
C ASP A 320 22.14 3.08 2.44
N GLN A 321 22.05 3.56 1.20
CA GLN A 321 21.18 3.05 0.16
C GLN A 321 21.98 2.25 -0.89
N GLN A 322 21.29 1.39 -1.64
CA GLN A 322 21.95 0.45 -2.55
C GLN A 322 21.31 0.46 -3.93
N GLY A 323 22.11 0.73 -4.97
CA GLY A 323 21.76 0.50 -6.38
C GLY A 323 20.79 1.49 -7.02
N GLY A 324 20.46 2.59 -6.33
CA GLY A 324 19.58 3.63 -6.87
C GLY A 324 20.21 4.36 -8.07
N GLY A 325 19.41 4.61 -9.11
CA GLY A 325 19.81 5.39 -10.28
C GLY A 325 19.45 6.86 -10.15
N VAL A 326 20.41 7.74 -10.40
CA VAL A 326 20.21 9.20 -10.38
C VAL A 326 19.60 9.66 -11.70
N ILE A 327 20.33 9.44 -12.79
CA ILE A 327 19.90 9.67 -14.17
C ILE A 327 20.26 8.42 -14.97
N SER A 328 19.32 7.93 -15.75
CA SER A 328 19.44 6.71 -16.55
C SER A 328 18.97 6.99 -17.97
N VAL A 329 19.67 6.46 -18.96
CA VAL A 329 19.16 6.30 -20.33
C VAL A 329 18.88 4.83 -20.53
N GLU A 330 17.65 4.48 -20.86
CA GLU A 330 17.22 3.09 -20.94
C GLU A 330 16.30 2.82 -22.13
N THR A 331 16.24 1.56 -22.57
CA THR A 331 15.18 1.10 -23.49
C THR A 331 13.82 1.13 -22.82
N ASN A 332 12.72 1.20 -23.58
CA ASN A 332 11.36 1.34 -23.04
C ASN A 332 10.95 0.26 -21.99
N GLU A 333 11.57 -0.92 -22.02
CA GLU A 333 11.32 -2.02 -21.07
C GLU A 333 12.41 -2.14 -19.98
N GLY A 334 13.43 -1.27 -20.00
CA GLY A 334 14.56 -1.28 -19.06
C GLY A 334 15.57 -2.41 -19.25
N GLY A 335 15.48 -3.17 -20.35
CA GLY A 335 16.37 -4.30 -20.63
C GLY A 335 17.83 -3.91 -20.88
N ASN A 336 18.08 -2.76 -21.54
CA ASN A 336 19.41 -2.16 -21.66
C ASN A 336 19.38 -0.75 -21.11
N PHE A 337 20.40 -0.38 -20.33
CA PHE A 337 20.52 0.96 -19.76
C PHE A 337 21.97 1.36 -19.54
N ASP A 338 22.19 2.67 -19.44
CA ASP A 338 23.40 3.30 -18.90
C ASP A 338 22.95 4.34 -17.87
N ALA A 339 23.52 4.32 -16.66
CA ALA A 339 23.06 5.17 -15.57
C ALA A 339 24.20 5.64 -14.67
N ILE A 340 23.99 6.79 -14.00
CA ILE A 340 24.73 7.13 -12.79
C ILE A 340 24.05 6.39 -11.62
N VAL A 341 24.78 5.46 -11.01
CA VAL A 341 24.26 4.60 -9.94
C VAL A 341 25.03 4.83 -8.65
N TYR A 342 24.34 4.79 -7.51
CA TYR A 342 24.94 4.90 -6.20
C TYR A 342 24.85 3.60 -5.41
N GLY A 343 25.99 3.13 -4.89
CA GLY A 343 26.02 2.04 -3.90
C GLY A 343 25.68 0.66 -4.47
N GLU A 344 25.89 0.39 -5.76
CA GLU A 344 25.45 -0.85 -6.41
C GLU A 344 26.29 -2.10 -6.06
N GLN A 345 27.43 -2.28 -6.73
CA GLN A 345 28.37 -3.37 -6.43
C GLN A 345 29.34 -2.98 -5.31
N GLU A 346 29.64 -1.69 -5.20
CA GLU A 346 30.48 -1.11 -4.17
C GLU A 346 29.66 -0.17 -3.31
N LYS A 347 29.57 -0.47 -2.01
CA LYS A 347 28.83 0.36 -1.06
C LYS A 347 29.41 1.78 -1.03
N ARG A 348 28.51 2.76 -0.93
CA ARG A 348 28.86 4.19 -0.83
C ARG A 348 29.74 4.72 -1.97
N ARG A 349 29.67 4.15 -3.18
CA ARG A 349 30.43 4.62 -4.33
C ARG A 349 29.54 4.92 -5.53
N TRP A 350 29.97 5.88 -6.33
CA TRP A 350 29.34 6.21 -7.61
C TRP A 350 29.84 5.26 -8.68
N MET A 351 28.94 4.76 -9.52
CA MET A 351 29.26 3.76 -10.55
C MET A 351 28.49 4.05 -11.84
N ALA A 352 29.05 3.59 -12.95
CA ALA A 352 28.29 3.48 -14.19
C ALA A 352 27.50 2.18 -14.20
N GLY A 353 26.18 2.27 -14.15
CA GLY A 353 25.29 1.11 -14.18
C GLY A 353 25.05 0.61 -15.60
N SER A 354 24.86 -0.70 -15.74
CA SER A 354 24.49 -1.36 -17.00
C SER A 354 23.74 -2.67 -16.75
N ASP A 355 23.07 -3.17 -17.79
CA ASP A 355 22.33 -4.43 -17.80
C ASP A 355 23.19 -5.61 -17.34
N SER A 356 22.73 -6.32 -16.30
CA SER A 356 23.45 -7.47 -15.72
C SER A 356 24.93 -7.20 -15.40
N PHE A 357 25.30 -5.94 -15.15
CA PHE A 357 26.68 -5.48 -14.96
C PHE A 357 27.61 -5.72 -16.17
N SER A 358 27.07 -5.93 -17.37
CA SER A 358 27.81 -6.29 -18.58
C SER A 358 28.90 -5.27 -18.93
N ARG A 359 28.69 -4.00 -18.57
CA ARG A 359 29.62 -2.88 -18.78
C ARG A 359 29.92 -2.12 -17.49
N THR A 360 29.54 -2.64 -16.33
CA THR A 360 29.79 -2.01 -15.03
C THR A 360 31.09 -2.54 -14.44
N LYS A 361 32.03 -1.63 -14.17
CA LYS A 361 33.26 -1.92 -13.40
C LYS A 361 33.44 -0.86 -12.32
N SER A 362 34.28 -1.17 -11.34
CA SER A 362 34.70 -0.20 -10.33
C SER A 362 35.53 0.91 -10.98
N PHE A 363 35.21 2.16 -10.64
CA PHE A 363 36.12 3.28 -10.90
C PHE A 363 37.25 3.35 -9.86
N MET A 364 37.20 2.58 -8.76
CA MET A 364 38.10 2.73 -7.60
C MET A 364 38.11 4.15 -7.00
N GLY A 365 37.04 4.93 -7.22
CA GLY A 365 36.88 6.27 -6.65
C GLY A 365 36.52 6.22 -5.17
N ALA A 366 36.81 7.29 -4.40
CA ALA A 366 36.62 7.31 -2.95
C ALA A 366 35.16 7.07 -2.52
N GLU A 367 34.96 6.54 -1.30
CA GLU A 367 33.62 6.44 -0.72
C GLU A 367 33.01 7.83 -0.52
N GLU A 368 31.71 7.92 -0.75
CA GLU A 368 30.91 9.12 -0.55
C GLU A 368 30.62 9.33 0.94
N ASN A 369 30.78 10.57 1.37
CA ASN A 369 30.68 10.99 2.77
C ASN A 369 29.99 12.35 2.95
N GLU A 370 29.58 12.99 1.86
CA GLU A 370 29.03 14.35 1.84
C GLU A 370 27.69 14.46 1.13
N ALA A 371 27.35 13.54 0.22
CA ALA A 371 26.13 13.61 -0.58
C ALA A 371 24.82 13.60 0.22
N ASP A 372 24.84 13.27 1.52
CA ASP A 372 23.71 13.36 2.44
C ASP A 372 23.62 14.68 3.22
N LYS A 373 24.65 15.53 3.12
CA LYS A 373 24.78 16.79 3.86
C LYS A 373 24.71 17.99 2.95
N VAL A 374 25.36 17.89 1.79
CA VAL A 374 25.46 18.98 0.81
C VAL A 374 25.18 18.42 -0.58
N PRO A 375 24.62 19.24 -1.49
CA PRO A 375 24.53 18.87 -2.89
C PRO A 375 25.87 18.52 -3.50
N VAL A 376 25.88 17.49 -4.32
CA VAL A 376 27.06 16.98 -4.96
C VAL A 376 26.88 16.88 -6.46
N HIS A 377 27.90 17.25 -7.22
CA HIS A 377 27.92 17.04 -8.67
C HIS A 377 28.53 15.68 -9.00
N VAL A 378 27.86 14.93 -9.87
CA VAL A 378 28.32 13.64 -10.41
C VAL A 378 28.09 13.62 -11.91
N ALA A 379 29.08 13.16 -12.68
CA ALA A 379 28.94 12.96 -14.11
C ALA A 379 29.63 11.67 -14.56
N ILE A 380 29.12 11.04 -15.62
CA ILE A 380 29.74 9.90 -16.28
C ILE A 380 29.73 10.12 -17.79
N THR A 381 30.92 10.06 -18.39
CA THR A 381 31.11 10.20 -19.84
C THR A 381 31.28 8.82 -20.48
N TYR A 382 30.66 8.60 -21.64
CA TYR A 382 30.71 7.35 -22.42
C TYR A 382 31.17 7.66 -23.84
N THR A 383 32.37 7.22 -24.23
CA THR A 383 32.91 7.45 -25.57
C THR A 383 32.43 6.40 -26.59
N LYS A 384 32.61 6.67 -27.88
CA LYS A 384 32.28 5.74 -28.98
C LYS A 384 33.08 4.44 -28.94
N GLU A 385 34.24 4.45 -28.30
CA GLU A 385 35.14 3.31 -28.09
C GLU A 385 34.77 2.52 -26.83
N GLY A 386 33.74 2.94 -26.08
CA GLY A 386 33.27 2.28 -24.86
C GLY A 386 34.10 2.62 -23.61
N LEU A 387 34.87 3.72 -23.65
CA LEU A 387 35.56 4.26 -22.48
C LEU A 387 34.54 4.97 -21.59
N GLN A 388 34.55 4.63 -20.30
CA GLN A 388 33.71 5.23 -19.27
C GLN A 388 34.58 5.92 -18.24
N THR A 389 34.25 7.17 -17.93
CA THR A 389 34.95 7.99 -16.93
C THR A 389 33.94 8.61 -15.98
N GLY A 390 34.09 8.35 -14.68
CA GLY A 390 33.30 9.00 -13.64
C GLY A 390 33.93 10.31 -13.18
N TYR A 391 33.11 11.25 -12.75
CA TYR A 391 33.51 12.54 -12.21
C TYR A 391 32.70 12.90 -10.97
N ARG A 392 33.37 13.54 -10.01
CA ARG A 392 32.80 14.01 -8.75
C ARG A 392 33.25 15.45 -8.51
N ASN A 393 32.30 16.38 -8.37
CA ASN A 393 32.58 17.83 -8.26
C ASN A 393 33.55 18.36 -9.34
N GLY A 394 33.36 17.95 -10.59
CA GLY A 394 34.20 18.38 -11.71
C GLY A 394 35.56 17.68 -11.82
N VAL A 395 35.92 16.81 -10.87
CA VAL A 395 37.21 16.10 -10.83
C VAL A 395 37.00 14.63 -11.19
N ALA A 396 37.96 14.00 -11.86
CA ALA A 396 37.92 12.58 -12.17
C ALA A 396 37.75 11.73 -10.90
N TYR A 397 36.76 10.84 -10.93
CA TYR A 397 36.42 9.95 -9.82
C TYR A 397 37.11 8.61 -10.04
N GLY A 398 38.35 8.49 -9.57
CA GLY A 398 39.14 7.26 -9.71
C GLY A 398 39.69 7.05 -11.13
N GLN A 399 39.65 5.80 -11.61
CA GLN A 399 40.20 5.36 -12.88
C GLN A 399 39.10 5.05 -13.89
N SER A 400 39.22 5.62 -15.10
CA SER A 400 38.38 5.25 -16.23
C SER A 400 38.63 3.81 -16.67
N TYR A 401 37.62 3.17 -17.26
CA TYR A 401 37.78 1.83 -17.82
C TYR A 401 37.07 1.70 -19.16
N GLN A 402 37.56 0.79 -19.98
CA GLN A 402 36.99 0.50 -21.29
C GLN A 402 36.19 -0.80 -21.27
N THR A 403 35.05 -0.75 -21.95
CA THR A 403 34.09 -1.85 -22.15
C THR A 403 33.57 -1.78 -23.59
N GLY A 404 32.43 -2.41 -23.87
CA GLY A 404 31.67 -2.16 -25.10
C GLY A 404 30.82 -0.89 -25.01
N ARG A 405 29.98 -0.68 -26.02
CA ARG A 405 29.01 0.42 -26.09
C ARG A 405 27.61 -0.11 -26.36
N HIS A 406 26.61 0.66 -25.97
CA HIS A 406 25.22 0.45 -26.37
C HIS A 406 24.71 1.66 -27.14
N VAL A 407 23.91 1.42 -28.16
CA VAL A 407 23.28 2.48 -28.97
C VAL A 407 21.81 2.55 -28.62
N PHE A 408 21.40 3.64 -27.96
CA PHE A 408 20.00 3.90 -27.65
C PHE A 408 19.31 4.48 -28.88
N LYS A 409 18.22 3.85 -29.31
CA LYS A 409 17.55 4.15 -30.58
C LYS A 409 16.39 5.14 -30.38
N PRO A 410 16.14 6.05 -31.34
CA PRO A 410 14.98 6.92 -31.33
C PRO A 410 13.67 6.15 -31.14
N GLY A 411 12.75 6.70 -30.36
CA GLY A 411 11.42 6.11 -30.10
C GLY A 411 11.42 4.79 -29.33
N LYS A 412 12.59 4.24 -28.98
CA LYS A 412 12.77 2.97 -28.26
C LYS A 412 13.53 3.12 -26.95
N SER A 413 13.96 4.33 -26.64
CA SER A 413 14.73 4.68 -25.46
C SER A 413 14.29 6.02 -24.91
N HIS A 414 14.48 6.24 -23.61
CA HIS A 414 14.10 7.45 -22.89
C HIS A 414 15.08 7.70 -21.73
N VAL A 415 14.93 8.86 -21.07
CA VAL A 415 15.66 9.21 -19.85
C VAL A 415 14.75 8.98 -18.64
N ALA A 416 15.32 8.51 -17.54
CA ALA A 416 14.63 8.37 -16.27
C ALA A 416 15.46 8.93 -15.11
N PHE A 417 14.76 9.39 -14.07
CA PHE A 417 15.35 9.97 -12.87
C PHE A 417 14.85 9.27 -11.61
N GLY A 418 15.75 8.95 -10.68
CA GLY A 418 15.41 8.27 -9.42
C GLY A 418 15.23 6.75 -9.52
N ILE A 419 15.48 6.19 -10.71
CA ILE A 419 15.43 4.75 -10.99
C ILE A 419 16.64 4.35 -11.84
N ARG A 420 17.25 3.20 -11.50
CA ARG A 420 18.37 2.63 -12.27
C ARG A 420 17.93 2.11 -13.63
N HIS A 421 16.85 1.34 -13.67
CA HIS A 421 16.20 0.87 -14.89
C HIS A 421 14.83 0.27 -14.55
N LEU A 422 13.93 0.17 -15.54
CA LEU A 422 12.66 -0.53 -15.45
C LEU A 422 12.84 -2.06 -15.43
N PRO A 423 11.88 -2.80 -14.83
CA PRO A 423 10.72 -2.31 -14.09
C PRO A 423 11.11 -1.75 -12.70
N ALA A 424 10.32 -0.80 -12.20
CA ALA A 424 10.52 -0.17 -10.89
C ALA A 424 10.45 -1.18 -9.74
N GLY A 425 11.17 -0.86 -8.65
CA GLY A 425 11.17 -1.60 -7.39
C GLY A 425 12.51 -2.21 -7.00
N GLY A 426 12.55 -2.74 -5.77
CA GLY A 426 13.76 -3.30 -5.18
C GLY A 426 14.89 -2.27 -5.01
N ASN A 427 16.14 -2.72 -5.14
CA ASN A 427 17.32 -1.88 -4.99
C ASN A 427 17.64 -1.02 -6.24
N ARG A 428 16.66 -0.76 -7.10
CA ARG A 428 16.82 0.09 -8.31
C ARG A 428 16.47 1.55 -8.03
N MET A 429 15.75 1.79 -6.94
CA MET A 429 15.15 3.08 -6.63
C MET A 429 16.11 3.91 -5.78
N LEU A 430 16.24 5.20 -6.12
CA LEU A 430 17.04 6.15 -5.35
C LEU A 430 16.19 6.77 -4.22
N VAL A 431 16.80 7.00 -3.07
CA VAL A 431 16.25 7.84 -1.99
C VAL A 431 17.03 9.16 -1.97
N GLY A 432 16.37 10.26 -2.30
CA GLY A 432 17.03 11.57 -2.28
C GLY A 432 16.36 12.62 -3.15
N ARG A 433 17.13 13.66 -3.44
CA ARG A 433 16.73 14.86 -4.16
C ARG A 433 17.65 15.07 -5.35
N ILE A 434 17.08 15.10 -6.56
CA ILE A 434 17.79 15.46 -7.79
C ILE A 434 17.51 16.93 -8.07
N LEU A 435 18.53 17.76 -7.94
CA LEU A 435 18.43 19.21 -8.04
C LEU A 435 18.52 19.66 -9.49
N ARG A 436 19.34 18.97 -10.27
CA ARG A 436 19.52 19.25 -11.68
C ARG A 436 20.02 18.01 -12.39
N ALA A 437 19.64 17.84 -13.64
CA ALA A 437 20.22 16.83 -14.52
C ALA A 437 20.46 17.41 -15.91
N ASN A 438 21.52 16.96 -16.57
CA ASN A 438 21.86 17.31 -17.95
C ASN A 438 22.19 16.05 -18.75
N LEU A 439 21.82 16.06 -20.02
CA LEU A 439 22.19 15.04 -20.99
C LEU A 439 22.98 15.69 -22.14
N TYR A 440 24.09 15.09 -22.51
CA TYR A 440 24.89 15.45 -23.68
C TYR A 440 24.96 14.27 -24.63
N ASP A 441 24.98 14.53 -25.93
CA ASP A 441 25.12 13.56 -27.03
C ASP A 441 26.56 13.26 -27.43
N ARG A 442 27.50 13.63 -26.54
CA ARG A 442 28.93 13.40 -26.67
C ARG A 442 29.58 13.18 -25.30
N ALA A 443 30.75 12.57 -25.27
CA ALA A 443 31.58 12.51 -24.08
C ALA A 443 32.23 13.89 -23.87
N LEU A 444 32.00 14.49 -22.71
CA LEU A 444 32.65 15.74 -22.33
C LEU A 444 34.12 15.48 -21.96
N THR A 445 35.01 16.45 -22.20
CA THR A 445 36.37 16.39 -21.66
C THR A 445 36.37 16.69 -20.16
N ALA A 446 37.47 16.37 -19.47
CA ALA A 446 37.60 16.67 -18.05
C ALA A 446 37.46 18.18 -17.75
N GLU A 447 37.99 19.05 -18.62
CA GLU A 447 37.86 20.50 -18.50
C GLU A 447 36.42 20.97 -18.68
N GLU A 448 35.67 20.34 -19.59
CA GLU A 448 34.26 20.66 -19.84
C GLU A 448 33.37 20.23 -18.68
N VAL A 449 33.60 19.04 -18.11
CA VAL A 449 32.90 18.58 -16.90
C VAL A 449 33.22 19.51 -15.72
N ALA A 450 34.49 19.89 -15.53
CA ALA A 450 34.88 20.84 -14.50
C ALA A 450 34.21 22.22 -14.68
N ALA A 451 34.14 22.72 -15.91
CA ALA A 451 33.49 23.99 -16.23
C ALA A 451 31.97 23.94 -16.00
N SER A 452 31.32 22.81 -16.31
CA SER A 452 29.90 22.58 -16.04
C SER A 452 29.62 22.53 -14.53
N ALA A 453 30.39 21.72 -13.79
CA ALA A 453 30.31 21.62 -12.33
C ALA A 453 30.45 22.99 -11.65
N ALA A 454 31.36 23.85 -12.14
CA ALA A 454 31.61 25.18 -11.58
C ALA A 454 30.59 26.25 -12.00
N LYS A 455 29.73 26.01 -12.99
CA LYS A 455 28.59 26.87 -13.36
C LYS A 455 27.31 26.45 -12.65
N GLY A 456 27.18 25.17 -12.35
CA GLY A 456 26.04 24.63 -11.64
C GLY A 456 26.14 24.88 -10.14
N GLU A 457 26.21 26.14 -9.70
CA GLU A 457 25.66 26.43 -8.37
C GLU A 457 24.20 25.99 -8.42
N PRO A 458 23.81 24.92 -7.72
CA PRO A 458 22.44 24.44 -7.81
C PRO A 458 21.54 25.55 -7.27
N GLY A 459 20.39 25.79 -7.91
CA GLY A 459 19.32 26.61 -7.34
C GLY A 459 18.80 26.06 -5.99
N TYR A 460 19.26 24.88 -5.57
CA TYR A 460 19.02 24.35 -4.25
C TYR A 460 19.73 25.19 -3.18
N ILE A 461 18.91 25.88 -2.44
CA ILE A 461 19.30 26.56 -1.22
C ILE A 461 18.88 25.62 -0.09
N PRO A 462 19.82 25.15 0.77
CA PRO A 462 19.48 24.34 1.93
C PRO A 462 18.32 24.95 2.71
N GLU A 463 17.40 24.12 3.20
CA GLU A 463 16.21 24.60 3.90
C GLU A 463 16.57 25.51 5.09
N GLN A 464 17.67 25.23 5.78
CA GLN A 464 18.22 26.08 6.84
C GLN A 464 18.59 27.49 6.35
N ASP A 465 19.10 27.62 5.13
CA ASP A 465 19.52 28.90 4.53
C ASP A 465 18.31 29.66 3.99
N LEU A 466 17.31 28.94 3.44
CA LEU A 466 16.00 29.49 3.10
C LEU A 466 15.37 30.10 4.35
N VAL A 467 15.30 29.34 5.44
CA VAL A 467 14.74 29.81 6.71
C VAL A 467 15.55 30.98 7.27
N ALA A 468 16.88 30.90 7.26
CA ALA A 468 17.75 31.99 7.73
C ALA A 468 17.53 33.30 6.94
N SER A 469 17.12 33.23 5.67
CA SER A 469 16.81 34.40 4.85
C SER A 469 15.44 35.03 5.11
N MET A 470 14.53 34.30 5.77
CA MET A 470 13.18 34.77 6.07
C MET A 470 13.17 35.85 7.15
N ARG A 471 12.06 36.61 7.25
CA ARG A 471 11.82 37.50 8.39
C ARG A 471 11.61 36.66 9.66
N GLN A 472 11.92 37.23 10.82
CA GLN A 472 11.79 36.54 12.11
C GLN A 472 10.37 35.94 12.33
N GLN A 473 9.31 36.64 11.90
CA GLN A 473 7.94 36.13 11.98
C GLN A 473 7.73 34.85 11.14
N ASP A 474 8.28 34.80 9.93
CA ASP A 474 8.16 33.67 9.03
C ASP A 474 9.05 32.49 9.48
N GLN A 475 10.21 32.78 10.09
CA GLN A 475 11.04 31.77 10.75
C GLN A 475 10.30 31.09 11.91
N THR A 476 9.67 31.87 12.79
CA THR A 476 8.85 31.33 13.87
C THR A 476 7.69 30.50 13.33
N ARG A 477 6.98 31.01 12.31
CA ARG A 477 5.87 30.28 11.68
C ARG A 477 6.34 28.96 11.05
N TYR A 478 7.47 28.97 10.35
CA TYR A 478 8.07 27.77 9.77
C TYR A 478 8.40 26.74 10.85
N GLN A 479 9.02 27.17 11.95
CA GLN A 479 9.40 26.28 13.05
C GLN A 479 8.15 25.65 13.71
N THR A 480 7.10 26.43 13.95
CA THR A 480 5.82 25.92 14.45
C THR A 480 5.18 24.92 13.48
N LEU A 481 5.18 25.21 12.17
CA LEU A 481 4.66 24.28 11.16
C LEU A 481 5.44 22.97 11.14
N LYS A 482 6.77 23.03 11.28
CA LYS A 482 7.64 21.85 11.33
C LYS A 482 7.37 20.98 12.55
N GLU A 483 7.23 21.59 13.73
CA GLU A 483 6.90 20.89 14.99
C GLU A 483 5.50 20.26 14.92
N ASN A 484 4.50 21.02 14.47
CA ASN A 484 3.14 20.52 14.30
C ASN A 484 3.06 19.37 13.30
N LEU A 485 3.79 19.46 12.17
CA LEU A 485 3.86 18.36 11.19
C LEU A 485 4.50 17.11 11.77
N ALA A 486 5.54 17.26 12.59
CA ALA A 486 6.20 16.12 13.23
C ALA A 486 5.22 15.42 14.19
N GLN A 487 4.58 16.19 15.09
CA GLN A 487 3.61 15.65 16.04
C GLN A 487 2.42 15.01 15.33
N LEU A 488 1.82 15.69 14.36
CA LEU A 488 0.63 15.20 13.67
C LEU A 488 0.89 13.92 12.87
N ARG A 489 2.11 13.75 12.33
CA ARG A 489 2.53 12.51 11.66
C ARG A 489 2.73 11.37 12.65
N GLU A 490 3.28 11.65 13.83
CA GLU A 490 3.40 10.66 14.90
C GLU A 490 2.02 10.21 15.38
N ASP A 491 1.14 11.17 15.69
CA ASP A 491 -0.25 10.90 16.09
C ASP A 491 -1.01 10.12 15.03
N PHE A 492 -0.79 10.42 13.73
CA PHE A 492 -1.40 9.70 12.62
C PHE A 492 -0.97 8.22 12.61
N GLN A 493 0.33 7.97 12.76
CA GLN A 493 0.87 6.60 12.81
C GLN A 493 0.37 5.85 14.03
N GLU A 494 0.31 6.50 15.18
CA GLU A 494 -0.22 5.91 16.42
C GLU A 494 -1.72 5.60 16.29
N THR A 495 -2.51 6.52 15.73
CA THR A 495 -3.95 6.32 15.49
C THR A 495 -4.20 5.19 14.50
N GLU A 496 -3.42 5.10 13.42
CA GLU A 496 -3.52 4.00 12.46
C GLU A 496 -3.17 2.66 13.13
N LYS A 497 -2.09 2.62 13.89
CA LYS A 497 -1.62 1.39 14.55
C LYS A 497 -2.61 0.92 15.63
N ASN A 498 -3.05 1.81 16.51
CA ASN A 498 -3.99 1.50 17.58
C ASN A 498 -5.42 1.27 17.05
N GLY A 499 -5.71 1.81 15.87
CA GLY A 499 -6.98 1.65 15.19
C GLY A 499 -7.15 0.29 14.52
N LYS A 500 -6.06 -0.45 14.24
CA LYS A 500 -6.16 -1.77 13.60
C LYS A 500 -6.60 -2.84 14.59
N ARG A 501 -7.65 -3.57 14.24
CA ARG A 501 -8.11 -4.79 14.93
C ARG A 501 -8.25 -5.95 13.96
N LYS A 502 -7.93 -7.14 14.46
CA LYS A 502 -7.98 -8.43 13.75
C LYS A 502 -9.33 -9.11 13.86
#